data_AF-A0A0F9BA12-F1
#
_entry.id   AF-A0A0F9BA12-F1
#
_cell.length_a   1.000
_cell.length_b   1.000
_cell.length_c   1.000
_cell.angle_alpha   90.00
_cell.angle_beta   90.00
_cell.angle_gamma   90.00
#
_symmetry.space_group_name_H-M   'P 1'
#
loop_
_entity.id
_entity.type
_entity.pdbx_description
1 polymer ?
#
loop_
_entity_poly.entity_id
_entity_poly.type
_entity_poly.pdbx_seq_one_letter_code
_entity_poly.pdbx_strand_id
1 'polypeptide(L)'
;DISGDSQINLDLTIPLSAGAAGGSYHVDTRLSQVRMALPDSEFAFEQLQGVLSYRNGKGLFSREIKGRFWDEPMIASLVTKQDNLSVDINGRLSRSVLDKFLNLSLDQVFQGKTDVQANVLVPLEDSTSPLRLTMNSQLQGVVINLPAPFGKELDSRRGITSTVEFSDHLDIEVSMGEGIQAHLIQKDGVLVRGLLALDSKQTALPEVGQFMVTGHLEHFSLSEWQSAVSPLLSDAGDTIDSDESLKPVFDIKIDELDVAGLSVEQAMVTGRYQDEGWQIGVNSDLVAGQILIPQDTASPMVLDLERLSLPTPTEAGGDADALDPMSLPHLQLSVKNFSVGNKLFGEASFLMEPQSNGVRISGIDANLLGLQVGGEEYDTSLEWTLEDGRHRTLVDGLLRAGDLGDVMEAWGLPEILDSDEAHFFTEMTWPGRPWEISTTTMKGTMSLQLQKGRFYQAPKGATKQMIRLISLFNFDNWMRRLRLDFSDLFEEGMSYDEMHGGLIFDE
;
A
#
# COMPACT_ATOMS: atom_id res chain seq x y z
N ASP A 1 10.13 41.82 12.74
CA ASP A 1 10.83 42.59 13.80
C ASP A 1 12.33 42.57 13.66
N ILE A 2 12.99 43.70 13.93
CA ILE A 2 14.46 43.81 13.98
C ILE A 2 14.85 44.34 15.36
N SER A 3 15.77 43.67 16.06
CA SER A 3 16.27 44.09 17.38
C SER A 3 17.76 43.81 17.53
N GLY A 4 18.46 44.61 18.34
CA GLY A 4 19.90 44.47 18.60
C GLY A 4 20.70 45.72 18.25
N ASP A 5 22.02 45.63 18.42
CA ASP A 5 22.92 46.77 18.26
C ASP A 5 23.28 46.99 16.78
N SER A 6 23.09 48.24 16.32
CA SER A 6 23.53 48.66 15.00
C SER A 6 24.16 50.05 15.04
N GLN A 7 25.19 50.26 14.21
CA GLN A 7 25.83 51.56 14.05
C GLN A 7 25.62 52.06 12.62
N ILE A 8 24.97 53.22 12.47
CA ILE A 8 24.61 53.80 11.18
C ILE A 8 25.56 54.96 10.87
N ASN A 9 26.25 54.87 9.74
CA ASN A 9 26.99 55.98 9.14
C ASN A 9 26.17 56.51 7.96
N LEU A 10 25.81 57.79 8.01
CA LEU A 10 24.97 58.46 7.02
C LEU A 10 25.74 59.61 6.37
N ASP A 11 25.98 59.50 5.06
CA ASP A 11 26.47 60.60 4.23
C ASP A 11 25.33 61.10 3.35
N LEU A 12 24.91 62.33 3.60
CA LEU A 12 23.72 62.94 3.00
C LEU A 12 24.09 64.23 2.27
N THR A 13 23.82 64.27 0.96
CA THR A 13 23.93 65.49 0.17
C THR A 13 22.53 65.91 -0.25
N ILE A 14 22.03 67.02 0.31
CA ILE A 14 20.72 67.60 -0.06
C ILE A 14 20.96 68.90 -0.83
N PRO A 15 20.44 69.03 -2.07
CA PRO A 15 20.50 70.29 -2.79
C PRO A 15 19.59 71.35 -2.15
N LEU A 16 20.15 72.54 -1.89
CA LEU A 16 19.49 73.64 -1.16
C LEU A 16 18.62 74.55 -2.05
N SER A 17 18.41 74.21 -3.32
CA SER A 17 17.61 75.01 -4.25
C SER A 17 16.50 74.18 -4.88
N ALA A 18 15.30 74.77 -4.95
CA ALA A 18 14.15 74.12 -5.57
C ALA A 18 14.44 73.86 -7.06
N GLY A 19 14.48 72.58 -7.46
CA GLY A 19 14.71 72.14 -8.83
C GLY A 19 16.14 71.69 -9.17
N ALA A 20 17.07 71.68 -8.22
CA ALA A 20 18.40 71.10 -8.45
C ALA A 20 18.36 69.56 -8.33
N ALA A 21 18.62 68.86 -9.44
CA ALA A 21 18.87 67.42 -9.44
C ALA A 21 20.24 67.14 -8.80
N GLY A 22 20.34 66.11 -7.95
CA GLY A 22 21.63 65.66 -7.41
C GLY A 22 21.68 65.34 -5.90
N GLY A 23 20.56 64.96 -5.27
CA GLY A 23 20.63 64.39 -3.92
C GLY A 23 21.31 63.01 -3.93
N SER A 24 22.31 62.80 -3.07
CA SER A 24 22.94 61.49 -2.87
C SER A 24 22.80 61.05 -1.43
N TYR A 25 22.34 59.81 -1.26
CA TYR A 25 22.15 59.15 0.03
C TYR A 25 23.08 57.93 0.07
N HIS A 26 24.09 57.97 0.91
CA HIS A 26 24.92 56.81 1.21
C HIS A 26 24.72 56.44 2.67
N VAL A 27 24.26 55.22 2.91
CA VAL A 27 24.04 54.69 4.25
C VAL A 27 24.88 53.43 4.40
N ASP A 28 25.69 53.35 5.46
CA ASP A 28 26.37 52.14 5.87
C ASP A 28 25.96 51.80 7.29
N THR A 29 25.25 50.69 7.45
CA THR A 29 24.80 50.17 8.74
C THR A 29 25.63 48.96 9.12
N ARG A 30 26.44 49.07 10.17
CA ARG A 30 27.14 47.95 10.76
C ARG A 30 26.20 47.22 11.71
N LEU A 31 25.96 45.94 11.43
CA LEU A 31 25.17 45.04 12.27
C LEU A 31 26.09 44.34 13.26
N SER A 32 25.73 44.36 14.55
CA SER A 32 26.47 43.70 15.62
C SER A 32 25.49 42.90 16.48
N GLN A 33 25.42 41.59 16.28
CA GLN A 33 24.53 40.70 17.04
C GLN A 33 23.03 41.05 16.87
N VAL A 34 22.64 41.41 15.65
CA VAL A 34 21.24 41.76 15.35
C VAL A 34 20.39 40.49 15.20
N ARG A 35 19.16 40.56 15.68
CA ARG A 35 18.10 39.57 15.44
C ARG A 35 17.09 40.15 14.46
N MET A 36 16.72 39.37 13.45
CA MET A 36 15.69 39.69 12.48
C MET A 36 14.67 38.54 12.43
N ALA A 37 13.42 38.83 12.75
CA ALA A 37 12.33 37.87 12.69
C ALA A 37 11.32 38.27 11.62
N LEU A 38 10.83 37.30 10.85
CA LEU A 38 9.71 37.52 9.93
C LEU A 38 8.43 37.75 10.75
N PRO A 39 7.63 38.79 10.44
CA PRO A 39 6.36 39.04 11.12
C PRO A 39 5.45 37.80 11.09
N ASP A 40 4.71 37.58 12.17
CA ASP A 40 3.71 36.51 12.29
C ASP A 40 4.23 35.10 11.98
N SER A 41 5.52 34.86 12.21
CA SER A 41 6.15 33.55 12.00
C SER A 41 7.23 33.26 13.07
N GLU A 42 7.60 31.99 13.20
CA GLU A 42 8.70 31.57 14.08
C GLU A 42 10.08 31.71 13.42
N PHE A 43 10.15 32.20 12.18
CA PHE A 43 11.39 32.32 11.44
C PHE A 43 12.20 33.53 11.91
N ALA A 44 13.31 33.24 12.61
CA ALA A 44 14.24 34.25 13.10
C ALA A 44 15.68 33.95 12.70
N PHE A 45 16.34 34.98 12.18
CA PHE A 45 17.78 35.04 11.97
C PHE A 45 18.42 35.74 13.17
N GLU A 46 19.43 35.11 13.73
CA GLU A 46 20.06 35.54 14.98
C GLU A 46 21.53 35.85 14.78
N GLN A 47 22.07 36.65 15.70
CA GLN A 47 23.50 36.98 15.77
C GLN A 47 24.06 37.57 14.46
N LEU A 48 23.23 38.30 13.71
CA LEU A 48 23.59 38.90 12.43
C LEU A 48 24.73 39.91 12.61
N GLN A 49 25.78 39.73 11.81
CA GLN A 49 26.99 40.54 11.82
C GLN A 49 27.43 40.81 10.38
N GLY A 50 27.65 42.08 10.06
CA GLY A 50 28.04 42.48 8.71
C GLY A 50 27.83 43.97 8.47
N VAL A 51 28.00 44.38 7.21
CA VAL A 51 27.74 45.76 6.80
C VAL A 51 26.63 45.75 5.75
N LEU A 52 25.53 46.42 6.05
CA LEU A 52 24.43 46.67 5.15
C LEU A 52 24.59 48.07 4.56
N SER A 53 24.69 48.17 3.23
CA SER A 53 24.93 49.44 2.55
C SER A 53 23.76 49.78 1.64
N TYR A 54 23.34 51.04 1.65
CA TYR A 54 22.43 51.61 0.66
C TYR A 54 23.14 52.71 -0.12
N ARG A 55 22.94 52.74 -1.44
CA ARG A 55 23.42 53.80 -2.31
C ARG A 55 22.35 54.17 -3.32
N ASN A 56 22.17 55.47 -3.55
CA ASN A 56 21.22 55.97 -4.55
C ASN A 56 21.53 55.38 -5.95
N GLY A 57 20.50 54.88 -6.66
CA GLY A 57 20.63 54.21 -7.96
C GLY A 57 21.16 52.77 -7.94
N LYS A 58 21.74 52.30 -6.82
CA LYS A 58 22.19 50.89 -6.65
C LYS A 58 21.31 50.10 -5.68
N GLY A 59 20.53 50.78 -4.85
CA GLY A 59 19.67 50.15 -3.85
C GLY A 59 20.46 49.59 -2.67
N LEU A 60 19.86 48.60 -2.00
CA LEU A 60 20.41 47.90 -0.85
C LEU A 60 21.39 46.80 -1.31
N PHE A 61 22.56 46.71 -0.68
CA PHE A 61 23.52 45.64 -0.91
C PHE A 61 24.34 45.31 0.33
N SER A 62 24.80 44.07 0.40
CA SER A 62 25.80 43.61 1.37
C SER A 62 26.63 42.51 0.73
N ARG A 63 27.95 42.52 0.97
CA ARG A 63 28.85 41.48 0.46
C ARG A 63 28.80 40.22 1.30
N GLU A 64 28.66 40.38 2.61
CA GLU A 64 28.72 39.29 3.57
C GLU A 64 28.00 39.73 4.86
N ILE A 65 27.01 38.94 5.25
CA ILE A 65 26.34 38.98 6.54
C ILE A 65 26.44 37.58 7.13
N LYS A 66 27.11 37.45 8.27
CA LYS A 66 27.22 36.20 9.02
C LYS A 66 26.12 36.17 10.07
N GLY A 67 25.56 35.00 10.33
CA GLY A 67 24.55 34.84 11.35
C GLY A 67 24.22 33.38 11.63
N ARG A 68 23.12 33.18 12.34
CA ARG A 68 22.56 31.85 12.64
C ARG A 68 21.10 31.81 12.23
N PHE A 69 20.66 30.68 11.72
CA PHE A 69 19.25 30.35 11.49
C PHE A 69 18.97 29.04 12.22
N TRP A 70 18.10 29.09 13.26
CA TRP A 70 17.85 27.98 14.19
C TRP A 70 19.12 27.23 14.61
N ASP A 71 20.07 27.97 15.18
CA ASP A 71 21.37 27.48 15.65
C ASP A 71 22.36 26.97 14.61
N GLU A 72 22.00 26.93 13.34
CA GLU A 72 22.92 26.60 12.26
C GLU A 72 23.58 27.87 11.69
N PRO A 73 24.89 27.86 11.44
CA PRO A 73 25.59 29.02 10.89
C PRO A 73 25.18 29.26 9.43
N MET A 74 25.06 30.53 9.07
CA MET A 74 24.79 30.96 7.70
C MET A 74 25.63 32.17 7.29
N ILE A 75 25.84 32.30 5.98
CA ILE A 75 26.45 33.45 5.33
C ILE A 75 25.49 33.92 4.24
N ALA A 76 25.06 35.16 4.33
CA ALA A 76 24.19 35.80 3.36
C ALA A 76 24.91 36.93 2.61
N SER A 77 24.52 37.16 1.38
CA SER A 77 24.85 38.37 0.61
C SER A 77 23.55 38.89 -0.01
N LEU A 78 23.48 40.19 -0.27
CA LEU A 78 22.28 40.76 -0.86
C LEU A 78 22.63 41.85 -1.87
N VAL A 79 21.80 41.94 -2.89
CA VAL A 79 21.95 42.92 -3.97
C VAL A 79 20.58 43.31 -4.49
N THR A 80 20.38 44.61 -4.70
CA THR A 80 19.23 45.12 -5.44
C THR A 80 19.59 45.12 -6.93
N LYS A 81 18.78 44.44 -7.75
CA LYS A 81 18.89 44.40 -9.21
C LYS A 81 17.55 44.85 -9.79
N GLN A 82 17.57 45.94 -10.54
CA GLN A 82 16.33 46.58 -11.04
C GLN A 82 15.38 46.81 -9.84
N ASP A 83 14.20 46.21 -9.89
CA ASP A 83 13.12 46.40 -8.92
C ASP A 83 13.02 45.23 -7.92
N ASN A 84 14.04 44.38 -7.86
CA ASN A 84 14.07 43.21 -6.98
C ASN A 84 15.27 43.24 -6.03
N LEU A 85 15.04 42.90 -4.77
CA LEU A 85 16.08 42.56 -3.81
C LEU A 85 16.32 41.04 -3.84
N SER A 86 17.55 40.64 -4.19
CA SER A 86 18.00 39.26 -4.17
C SER A 86 18.89 39.04 -2.95
N VAL A 87 18.57 38.03 -2.13
CA VAL A 87 19.34 37.62 -0.96
C VAL A 87 19.82 36.19 -1.16
N ASP A 88 21.12 36.01 -1.35
CA ASP A 88 21.75 34.69 -1.48
C ASP A 88 22.27 34.24 -0.11
N ILE A 89 21.87 33.05 0.32
CA ILE A 89 22.17 32.48 1.65
C ILE A 89 22.84 31.12 1.45
N ASN A 90 24.02 30.96 2.05
CA ASN A 90 24.68 29.67 2.18
C ASN A 90 24.63 29.24 3.65
N GLY A 91 24.10 28.06 3.93
CA GLY A 91 23.94 27.57 5.29
C GLY A 91 23.92 26.05 5.36
N ARG A 92 23.49 25.55 6.52
CA ARG A 92 23.25 24.12 6.74
C ARG A 92 21.80 23.87 7.12
N LEU A 93 21.26 22.80 6.57
CA LEU A 93 19.96 22.27 6.89
C LEU A 93 20.16 21.00 7.72
N SER A 94 19.64 20.99 8.94
CA SER A 94 19.63 19.84 9.84
C SER A 94 18.21 19.32 10.02
N ARG A 95 18.06 18.07 10.47
CA ARG A 95 16.74 17.50 10.80
C ARG A 95 15.93 18.40 11.74
N SER A 96 16.55 18.91 12.80
CA SER A 96 15.87 19.78 13.77
C SER A 96 15.31 21.09 13.18
N VAL A 97 15.89 21.57 12.07
CA VAL A 97 15.36 22.70 11.31
C VAL A 97 14.11 22.27 10.55
N LEU A 98 14.14 21.10 9.90
CA LEU A 98 13.00 20.54 9.18
C LEU A 98 11.84 20.19 10.12
N ASP A 99 12.12 19.61 11.29
CA ASP A 99 11.11 19.26 12.29
C ASP A 99 10.28 20.49 12.70
N LYS A 100 10.96 21.62 12.94
CA LYS A 100 10.33 22.91 13.27
C LYS A 100 9.58 23.53 12.10
N PHE A 101 10.13 23.40 10.89
CA PHE A 101 9.51 23.97 9.69
C PHE A 101 8.21 23.24 9.32
N LEU A 102 8.23 21.91 9.37
CA LEU A 102 7.10 21.06 8.97
C LEU A 102 6.14 20.78 10.12
N ASN A 103 6.53 21.07 11.37
CA ASN A 103 5.80 20.70 12.57
C ASN A 103 5.52 19.18 12.63
N LEU A 104 6.53 18.38 12.27
CA LEU A 104 6.47 16.92 12.23
C LEU A 104 7.71 16.32 12.91
N SER A 105 7.54 15.21 13.64
CA SER A 105 8.64 14.45 14.21
C SER A 105 9.25 13.54 13.14
N LEU A 106 10.39 13.92 12.56
CA LEU A 106 11.03 13.17 11.48
C LEU A 106 12.26 12.36 11.95
N ASP A 107 12.34 12.07 13.25
CA ASP A 107 13.45 11.44 13.93
C ASP A 107 13.88 10.11 13.32
N GLN A 108 12.90 9.32 12.86
CA GLN A 108 13.15 8.02 12.25
C GLN A 108 13.43 8.11 10.74
N VAL A 109 12.99 9.19 10.08
CA VAL A 109 13.06 9.36 8.62
C VAL A 109 14.37 10.02 8.18
N PHE A 110 14.74 11.15 8.80
CA PHE A 110 15.89 11.93 8.39
C PHE A 110 16.95 11.95 9.48
N GLN A 111 18.20 11.71 9.10
CA GLN A 111 19.34 11.84 10.02
C GLN A 111 20.48 12.59 9.35
N GLY A 112 21.20 13.41 10.13
CA GLY A 112 22.36 14.17 9.65
C GLY A 112 22.05 15.62 9.27
N LYS A 113 22.94 16.19 8.46
CA LYS A 113 22.91 17.60 8.04
C LYS A 113 23.45 17.72 6.62
N THR A 114 22.95 18.69 5.86
CA THR A 114 23.44 18.97 4.51
C THR A 114 23.67 20.46 4.31
N ASP A 115 24.60 20.79 3.42
CA ASP A 115 24.78 22.18 2.98
C ASP A 115 23.62 22.57 2.05
N VAL A 116 23.14 23.80 2.21
CA VAL A 116 22.01 24.35 1.43
C VAL A 116 22.37 25.74 0.90
N GLN A 117 21.97 25.99 -0.34
CA GLN A 117 22.03 27.29 -0.99
C GLN A 117 20.62 27.77 -1.19
N ALA A 118 20.28 28.94 -0.65
CA ALA A 118 18.97 29.55 -0.78
C ALA A 118 19.07 30.92 -1.44
N ASN A 119 18.09 31.28 -2.24
CA ASN A 119 17.90 32.61 -2.80
C ASN A 119 16.51 33.10 -2.41
N VAL A 120 16.43 34.29 -1.82
CA VAL A 120 15.17 34.99 -1.57
C VAL A 120 15.07 36.17 -2.51
N LEU A 121 14.01 36.18 -3.33
CA LEU A 121 13.68 37.27 -4.23
C LEU A 121 12.49 38.06 -3.66
N VAL A 122 12.72 39.33 -3.37
CA VAL A 122 11.71 40.25 -2.85
C VAL A 122 11.42 41.33 -3.89
N PRO A 123 10.23 41.34 -4.51
CA PRO A 123 9.77 42.44 -5.36
C PRO A 123 9.63 43.73 -4.56
N LEU A 124 10.22 44.83 -5.04
CA LEU A 124 10.23 46.12 -4.32
C LEU A 124 9.17 47.11 -4.83
N GLU A 125 8.85 47.08 -6.12
CA GLU A 125 7.90 48.03 -6.74
C GLU A 125 6.53 47.40 -7.04
N ASP A 126 6.47 46.09 -7.26
CA ASP A 126 5.23 45.36 -7.50
C ASP A 126 4.80 44.58 -6.26
N SER A 127 3.90 45.18 -5.48
CA SER A 127 3.33 44.54 -4.28
C SER A 127 2.39 43.37 -4.59
N THR A 128 2.09 43.10 -5.87
CA THR A 128 1.25 41.95 -6.28
C THR A 128 2.08 40.72 -6.63
N SER A 129 3.37 40.88 -6.89
CA SER A 129 4.30 39.77 -7.11
C SER A 129 4.65 39.12 -5.76
N PRO A 130 4.56 37.78 -5.63
CA PRO A 130 4.87 37.10 -4.38
C PRO A 130 6.37 37.14 -4.08
N LEU A 131 6.71 37.07 -2.80
CA LEU A 131 8.08 36.78 -2.38
C LEU A 131 8.38 35.33 -2.78
N ARG A 132 9.56 35.07 -3.35
CA ARG A 132 9.98 33.72 -3.76
C ARG A 132 11.24 33.30 -3.02
N LEU A 133 11.22 32.12 -2.41
CA LEU A 133 12.37 31.44 -1.85
C LEU A 133 12.70 30.23 -2.73
N THR A 134 13.93 30.15 -3.22
CA THR A 134 14.43 28.96 -3.92
C THR A 134 15.57 28.36 -3.11
N MET A 135 15.51 27.07 -2.81
CA MET A 135 16.51 26.31 -2.06
C MET A 135 17.06 25.19 -2.91
N ASN A 136 18.37 24.95 -2.81
CA ASN A 136 19.08 23.88 -3.51
C ASN A 136 20.03 23.15 -2.56
N SER A 137 20.05 21.83 -2.60
CA SER A 137 21.01 20.99 -1.89
C SER A 137 21.32 19.71 -2.67
N GLN A 138 22.43 19.06 -2.34
CA GLN A 138 22.78 17.73 -2.85
C GLN A 138 22.43 16.61 -1.86
N LEU A 139 21.82 16.95 -0.72
CA LEU A 139 21.49 16.03 0.38
C LEU A 139 22.66 15.18 0.88
N GLN A 140 23.91 15.55 0.55
CA GLN A 140 25.09 14.85 1.02
C GLN A 140 25.20 15.06 2.55
N GLY A 141 25.48 13.98 3.29
CA GLY A 141 25.51 14.01 4.75
C GLY A 141 24.15 13.81 5.43
N VAL A 142 23.10 13.53 4.65
CA VAL A 142 21.77 13.16 5.16
C VAL A 142 21.43 11.72 4.76
N VAL A 143 20.95 10.94 5.72
CA VAL A 143 20.32 9.63 5.51
C VAL A 143 18.80 9.83 5.45
N ILE A 144 18.16 9.13 4.51
CA ILE A 144 16.70 9.03 4.39
C ILE A 144 16.32 7.56 4.59
N ASN A 145 15.72 7.24 5.73
CA ASN A 145 15.30 5.89 6.11
C ASN A 145 13.86 5.63 5.66
N LEU A 146 13.65 5.63 4.35
CA LEU A 146 12.39 5.21 3.74
C LEU A 146 12.68 4.14 2.69
N PRO A 147 11.72 3.27 2.37
CA PRO A 147 11.85 2.36 1.24
C PRO A 147 12.10 3.12 -0.07
N ALA A 148 12.48 2.38 -1.11
CA ALA A 148 12.57 2.93 -2.46
C ALA A 148 11.23 3.58 -2.87
N PRO A 149 11.24 4.69 -3.63
CA PRO A 149 12.39 5.38 -4.22
C PRO A 149 13.02 6.48 -3.32
N PHE A 150 12.52 6.68 -2.10
CA PHE A 150 12.90 7.82 -1.26
C PHE A 150 14.20 7.57 -0.49
N GLY A 151 14.47 6.31 -0.16
CA GLY A 151 15.67 5.90 0.58
C GLY A 151 16.97 6.49 0.04
N LYS A 152 17.86 6.89 0.96
CA LYS A 152 19.14 7.51 0.64
C LYS A 152 20.19 7.25 1.72
N GLU A 153 21.34 6.72 1.31
CA GLU A 153 22.52 6.54 2.17
C GLU A 153 23.29 7.84 2.43
N LEU A 154 24.05 7.91 3.53
CA LEU A 154 24.74 9.12 4.01
C LEU A 154 25.63 9.80 2.95
N ASP A 155 26.49 9.00 2.29
CA ASP A 155 27.51 9.50 1.34
C ASP A 155 26.97 9.74 -0.07
N SER A 156 25.78 9.21 -0.38
CA SER A 156 25.16 9.41 -1.68
C SER A 156 24.75 10.87 -1.88
N ARG A 157 24.68 11.31 -3.15
CA ARG A 157 24.19 12.64 -3.52
C ARG A 157 22.86 12.49 -4.23
N ARG A 158 21.88 13.29 -3.82
CA ARG A 158 20.60 13.42 -4.51
C ARG A 158 20.24 14.90 -4.50
N GLY A 159 20.20 15.50 -5.69
CA GLY A 159 19.82 16.90 -5.83
C GLY A 159 18.40 17.10 -5.31
N ILE A 160 18.20 18.15 -4.54
CA ILE A 160 16.87 18.64 -4.16
C ILE A 160 16.80 20.13 -4.47
N THR A 161 15.72 20.54 -5.11
CA THR A 161 15.37 21.94 -5.31
C THR A 161 13.98 22.15 -4.72
N SER A 162 13.79 23.24 -4.01
CA SER A 162 12.48 23.65 -3.53
C SER A 162 12.24 25.11 -3.87
N THR A 163 11.05 25.43 -4.33
CA THR A 163 10.57 26.80 -4.55
C THR A 163 9.37 27.02 -3.65
N VAL A 164 9.37 28.10 -2.89
CA VAL A 164 8.25 28.53 -2.06
C VAL A 164 7.84 29.93 -2.48
N GLU A 165 6.59 30.09 -2.89
CA GLU A 165 5.99 31.40 -3.18
C GLU A 165 5.07 31.81 -2.03
N PHE A 166 5.30 33.02 -1.53
CA PHE A 166 4.58 33.59 -0.40
C PHE A 166 3.56 34.60 -0.93
N SER A 167 2.29 34.20 -0.92
CA SER A 167 1.14 35.02 -1.36
C SER A 167 0.07 35.06 -0.26
N ASP A 168 -1.23 35.01 -0.61
CA ASP A 168 -2.31 34.75 0.35
C ASP A 168 -2.35 33.28 0.82
N HIS A 169 -1.54 32.43 0.18
CA HIS A 169 -1.20 31.07 0.57
C HIS A 169 0.29 30.81 0.31
N LEU A 170 0.81 29.71 0.85
CA LEU A 170 2.13 29.20 0.53
C LEU A 170 1.99 28.16 -0.59
N ASP A 171 2.65 28.42 -1.71
CA ASP A 171 2.80 27.48 -2.82
C ASP A 171 4.21 26.91 -2.76
N ILE A 172 4.32 25.60 -2.54
CA ILE A 172 5.59 24.90 -2.28
C ILE A 172 5.76 23.82 -3.34
N GLU A 173 6.73 24.02 -4.22
CA GLU A 173 7.21 23.02 -5.17
C GLU A 173 8.53 22.42 -4.67
N VAL A 174 8.67 21.11 -4.79
CA VAL A 174 9.88 20.36 -4.44
C VAL A 174 10.20 19.38 -5.54
N SER A 175 11.45 19.33 -5.99
CA SER A 175 11.95 18.29 -6.91
C SER A 175 13.17 17.63 -6.28
N MET A 176 13.16 16.30 -6.17
CA MET A 176 14.25 15.50 -5.61
C MET A 176 14.70 14.42 -6.61
N GLY A 177 15.96 14.46 -7.01
CA GLY A 177 16.49 13.60 -8.07
C GLY A 177 15.79 13.86 -9.41
N GLU A 178 15.72 12.83 -10.26
CA GLU A 178 15.05 12.92 -11.56
C GLU A 178 13.59 12.47 -11.52
N GLY A 179 13.17 11.77 -10.46
CA GLY A 179 11.90 11.04 -10.43
C GLY A 179 10.97 11.38 -9.26
N ILE A 180 11.24 12.39 -8.42
CA ILE A 180 10.32 12.75 -7.32
C ILE A 180 10.02 14.23 -7.39
N GLN A 181 8.74 14.57 -7.52
CA GLN A 181 8.24 15.94 -7.52
C GLN A 181 7.08 16.05 -6.54
N ALA A 182 7.04 17.12 -5.76
CA ALA A 182 5.91 17.44 -4.89
C ALA A 182 5.46 18.87 -5.13
N HIS A 183 4.14 19.10 -5.03
CA HIS A 183 3.53 20.41 -5.12
C HIS A 183 2.48 20.49 -4.01
N LEU A 184 2.67 21.42 -3.09
CA LEU A 184 1.93 21.53 -1.83
C LEU A 184 1.39 22.94 -1.70
N ILE A 185 0.10 23.06 -1.38
CA ILE A 185 -0.54 24.35 -1.10
C ILE A 185 -0.91 24.39 0.37
N GLN A 186 -0.39 25.37 1.11
CA GLN A 186 -0.67 25.58 2.53
C GLN A 186 -1.35 26.93 2.73
N LYS A 187 -2.41 26.96 3.55
CA LYS A 187 -3.15 28.16 3.90
C LYS A 187 -3.32 28.20 5.42
N ASP A 188 -3.00 29.36 6.02
CA ASP A 188 -3.11 29.57 7.47
C ASP A 188 -2.37 28.49 8.31
N GLY A 189 -1.26 27.98 7.79
CA GLY A 189 -0.47 26.92 8.43
C GLY A 189 -0.96 25.49 8.17
N VAL A 190 -2.09 25.29 7.49
CA VAL A 190 -2.67 23.96 7.19
C VAL A 190 -2.49 23.62 5.72
N LEU A 191 -2.06 22.38 5.43
CA LEU A 191 -1.94 21.89 4.06
C LEU A 191 -3.34 21.63 3.48
N VAL A 192 -3.70 22.31 2.39
CA VAL A 192 -5.05 22.24 1.78
C VAL A 192 -5.09 21.46 0.47
N ARG A 193 -3.94 21.28 -0.20
CA ARG A 193 -3.77 20.40 -1.37
C ARG A 193 -2.35 19.86 -1.41
N GLY A 194 -2.18 18.66 -1.92
CA GLY A 194 -0.87 18.11 -2.21
C GLY A 194 -0.85 17.19 -3.41
N LEU A 195 0.25 17.22 -4.15
CA LEU A 195 0.59 16.27 -5.20
C LEU A 195 1.99 15.73 -4.92
N LEU A 196 2.17 14.43 -5.07
CA LEU A 196 3.44 13.72 -5.09
C LEU A 196 3.51 12.90 -6.39
N ALA A 197 4.32 13.36 -7.34
CA ALA A 197 4.55 12.69 -8.61
C ALA A 197 5.87 11.91 -8.56
N LEU A 198 5.78 10.61 -8.87
CA LEU A 198 6.88 9.63 -8.87
C LEU A 198 7.13 9.17 -10.30
N ASP A 199 8.33 9.44 -10.84
CA ASP A 199 8.69 9.25 -12.25
C ASP A 199 7.57 9.66 -13.23
N SER A 200 6.97 10.83 -12.97
CA SER A 200 5.82 11.34 -13.70
C SER A 200 5.98 12.82 -14.00
N LYS A 201 5.40 13.25 -15.12
CA LYS A 201 5.34 14.65 -15.56
C LYS A 201 4.05 15.35 -15.12
N GLN A 202 3.22 14.68 -14.33
CA GLN A 202 1.98 15.25 -13.81
C GLN A 202 2.30 16.39 -12.85
N THR A 203 1.75 17.58 -13.11
CA THR A 203 1.93 18.77 -12.27
C THR A 203 0.61 19.37 -11.77
N ALA A 204 -0.53 18.87 -12.28
CA ALA A 204 -1.84 19.37 -11.91
C ALA A 204 -2.20 18.91 -10.49
N LEU A 205 -2.44 19.89 -9.61
CA LEU A 205 -2.92 19.66 -8.25
C LEU A 205 -4.31 19.01 -8.24
N PRO A 206 -4.61 18.17 -7.23
CA PRO A 206 -5.94 17.59 -7.05
C PRO A 206 -6.96 18.63 -6.53
N GLU A 207 -8.15 18.14 -6.19
CA GLU A 207 -9.20 18.99 -5.59
C GLU A 207 -8.76 19.51 -4.21
N VAL A 208 -9.43 20.56 -3.72
CA VAL A 208 -9.23 21.05 -2.35
C VAL A 208 -9.52 19.91 -1.36
N GLY A 209 -8.65 19.73 -0.38
CA GLY A 209 -8.80 18.69 0.62
C GLY A 209 -8.26 17.32 0.18
N GLN A 210 -7.53 17.24 -0.92
CA GLN A 210 -6.91 15.99 -1.39
C GLN A 210 -5.38 16.04 -1.39
N PHE A 211 -4.78 14.88 -1.11
CA PHE A 211 -3.37 14.60 -1.31
C PHE A 211 -3.23 13.48 -2.34
N MET A 212 -2.71 13.79 -3.52
CA MET A 212 -2.59 12.82 -4.62
C MET A 212 -1.16 12.27 -4.72
N VAL A 213 -1.01 10.95 -4.80
CA VAL A 213 0.25 10.29 -5.17
C VAL A 213 0.09 9.65 -6.55
N THR A 214 0.99 9.91 -7.49
CA THR A 214 0.82 9.40 -8.85
C THR A 214 2.14 9.11 -9.56
N GLY A 215 2.09 8.17 -10.50
CA GLY A 215 3.17 7.94 -11.45
C GLY A 215 3.63 6.49 -11.52
N HIS A 216 4.93 6.26 -11.52
CA HIS A 216 5.53 4.94 -11.75
C HIS A 216 6.57 4.61 -10.68
N LEU A 217 6.49 3.38 -10.17
CA LEU A 217 7.46 2.76 -9.28
C LEU A 217 8.03 1.49 -9.93
N GLU A 218 9.34 1.31 -9.87
CA GLU A 218 9.98 0.05 -10.30
C GLU A 218 9.61 -1.09 -9.34
N HIS A 219 9.65 -0.84 -8.03
CA HIS A 219 9.35 -1.84 -7.01
C HIS A 219 8.59 -1.22 -5.84
N PHE A 220 7.65 -1.96 -5.27
CA PHE A 220 6.94 -1.60 -4.05
C PHE A 220 6.66 -2.84 -3.20
N SER A 221 7.15 -2.89 -1.96
CA SER A 221 6.71 -3.88 -0.97
C SER A 221 5.82 -3.24 0.09
N LEU A 222 4.61 -3.78 0.23
CA LEU A 222 3.67 -3.33 1.25
C LEU A 222 4.23 -3.50 2.66
N SER A 223 4.94 -4.61 2.91
CA SER A 223 5.46 -4.95 4.23
C SER A 223 6.59 -3.99 4.68
N GLU A 224 7.47 -3.60 3.76
CA GLU A 224 8.53 -2.61 4.01
C GLU A 224 7.92 -1.24 4.35
N TRP A 225 6.92 -0.81 3.57
CA TRP A 225 6.24 0.47 3.77
C TRP A 225 5.42 0.52 5.06
N GLN A 226 4.68 -0.54 5.39
CA GLN A 226 3.97 -0.64 6.66
C GLN A 226 4.93 -0.52 7.85
N SER A 227 6.09 -1.18 7.77
CA SER A 227 7.12 -1.12 8.81
C SER A 227 7.75 0.28 8.94
N ALA A 228 7.98 0.97 7.82
CA ALA A 228 8.59 2.30 7.79
C ALA A 228 7.64 3.40 8.28
N VAL A 229 6.34 3.28 8.01
CA VAL A 229 5.34 4.34 8.30
C VAL A 229 4.65 4.14 9.64
N SER A 230 4.53 2.92 10.15
CA SER A 230 3.87 2.60 11.43
C SER A 230 4.34 3.50 12.60
N PRO A 231 5.65 3.75 12.81
CA PRO A 231 6.12 4.64 13.88
C PRO A 231 5.70 6.11 13.72
N LEU A 232 5.55 6.57 12.47
CA LEU A 232 5.16 7.96 12.17
C LEU A 232 3.68 8.21 12.49
N LEU A 233 2.84 7.18 12.33
CA LEU A 233 1.42 7.25 12.63
C LEU A 233 1.14 7.11 14.13
N SER A 234 1.96 6.36 14.87
CA SER A 234 1.79 6.21 16.32
C SER A 234 2.14 7.48 17.12
N ASP A 235 3.10 8.27 16.65
CA ASP A 235 3.49 9.54 17.31
C ASP A 235 2.53 10.70 17.00
N ALA A 236 1.70 10.58 15.95
CA ALA A 236 0.69 11.56 15.56
C ALA A 236 -0.64 11.43 16.35
N GLY A 237 -0.72 10.48 17.29
CA GLY A 237 -1.92 10.19 18.08
C GLY A 237 -2.22 11.26 19.13
N ASP A 238 -3.03 12.26 18.76
CA ASP A 238 -4.11 12.91 19.55
C ASP A 238 -4.54 14.29 19.01
N THR A 239 -3.97 14.79 17.90
CA THR A 239 -4.14 16.21 17.50
C THR A 239 -4.70 16.49 16.10
N ILE A 240 -5.04 15.47 15.30
CA ILE A 240 -5.60 15.70 13.95
C ILE A 240 -7.13 15.63 14.04
N ASP A 241 -7.78 16.78 13.99
CA ASP A 241 -9.22 16.88 13.76
C ASP A 241 -9.53 16.26 12.39
N SER A 242 -10.29 15.17 12.36
CA SER A 242 -10.43 14.32 11.16
C SER A 242 -11.03 15.06 9.96
N ASP A 243 -11.80 16.12 10.22
CA ASP A 243 -12.46 16.94 9.20
C ASP A 243 -11.51 17.87 8.42
N GLU A 244 -10.32 18.18 8.96
CA GLU A 244 -9.34 19.06 8.29
C GLU A 244 -8.17 18.28 7.65
N SER A 245 -8.15 16.95 7.77
CA SER A 245 -7.11 16.11 7.17
C SER A 245 -7.30 15.96 5.65
N LEU A 246 -6.19 16.00 4.90
CA LEU A 246 -6.25 15.75 3.45
C LEU A 246 -6.64 14.30 3.18
N LYS A 247 -7.60 14.11 2.26
CA LYS A 247 -8.01 12.80 1.78
C LYS A 247 -6.98 12.26 0.79
N PRO A 248 -6.32 11.14 1.09
CA PRO A 248 -5.35 10.55 0.18
C PRO A 248 -6.02 9.94 -1.05
N VAL A 249 -5.40 10.15 -2.20
CA VAL A 249 -5.75 9.57 -3.50
C VAL A 249 -4.47 9.08 -4.14
N PHE A 250 -4.50 7.93 -4.80
CA PHE A 250 -3.34 7.45 -5.55
C PHE A 250 -3.71 6.81 -6.89
N ASP A 251 -2.81 6.95 -7.85
CA ASP A 251 -2.86 6.35 -9.18
C ASP A 251 -1.42 6.04 -9.63
N ILE A 252 -0.98 4.81 -9.35
CA ILE A 252 0.41 4.39 -9.47
C ILE A 252 0.51 3.13 -10.33
N LYS A 253 1.40 3.16 -11.31
CA LYS A 253 1.91 1.98 -11.99
C LYS A 253 3.10 1.42 -11.21
N ILE A 254 3.14 0.12 -10.98
CA ILE A 254 4.20 -0.57 -10.26
C ILE A 254 4.70 -1.72 -11.12
N ASP A 255 6.01 -1.77 -11.43
CA ASP A 255 6.53 -2.88 -12.24
C ASP A 255 6.59 -4.19 -11.45
N GLU A 256 6.98 -4.13 -10.18
CA GLU A 256 6.94 -5.26 -9.24
C GLU A 256 6.30 -4.84 -7.91
N LEU A 257 5.12 -5.38 -7.63
CA LEU A 257 4.36 -5.14 -6.41
C LEU A 257 4.42 -6.39 -5.53
N ASP A 258 5.08 -6.28 -4.36
CA ASP A 258 5.09 -7.31 -3.33
C ASP A 258 4.02 -7.03 -2.27
N VAL A 259 3.04 -7.94 -2.17
CA VAL A 259 1.91 -7.84 -1.23
C VAL A 259 1.67 -9.19 -0.59
N ALA A 260 1.80 -9.27 0.73
CA ALA A 260 1.56 -10.50 1.50
C ALA A 260 2.34 -11.73 0.97
N GLY A 261 3.57 -11.50 0.47
CA GLY A 261 4.42 -12.54 -0.12
C GLY A 261 4.07 -12.91 -1.57
N LEU A 262 3.07 -12.28 -2.17
CA LEU A 262 2.76 -12.39 -3.60
C LEU A 262 3.49 -11.29 -4.38
N SER A 263 4.32 -11.69 -5.35
CA SER A 263 4.89 -10.76 -6.33
C SER A 263 3.94 -10.63 -7.52
N VAL A 264 3.52 -9.38 -7.78
CA VAL A 264 2.59 -9.01 -8.84
C VAL A 264 3.32 -8.09 -9.83
N GLU A 265 3.50 -8.57 -11.04
CA GLU A 265 4.15 -7.79 -12.11
C GLU A 265 3.17 -6.81 -12.78
N GLN A 266 3.69 -5.65 -13.18
CA GLN A 266 3.00 -4.63 -13.99
C GLN A 266 1.62 -4.24 -13.42
N ALA A 267 1.54 -4.04 -12.11
CA ALA A 267 0.31 -3.65 -11.43
C ALA A 267 -0.04 -2.18 -11.68
N MET A 268 -1.28 -1.92 -12.06
CA MET A 268 -1.89 -0.59 -11.96
C MET A 268 -2.73 -0.55 -10.70
N VAL A 269 -2.42 0.37 -9.79
CA VAL A 269 -3.10 0.51 -8.50
C VAL A 269 -3.66 1.91 -8.38
N THR A 270 -4.97 1.98 -8.20
CA THR A 270 -5.68 3.23 -7.91
C THR A 270 -6.29 3.15 -6.52
N GLY A 271 -6.44 4.28 -5.84
CA GLY A 271 -7.14 4.27 -4.58
C GLY A 271 -7.51 5.64 -4.08
N ARG A 272 -8.48 5.66 -3.17
CA ARG A 272 -8.98 6.86 -2.51
C ARG A 272 -9.50 6.49 -1.12
N TYR A 273 -9.35 7.41 -0.19
CA TYR A 273 -10.01 7.32 1.10
C TYR A 273 -11.31 8.13 1.08
N GLN A 274 -12.45 7.45 1.22
CA GLN A 274 -13.78 8.04 1.15
C GLN A 274 -14.76 7.21 1.99
N ASP A 275 -15.79 7.85 2.55
CA ASP A 275 -16.86 7.19 3.31
C ASP A 275 -16.33 6.26 4.43
N GLU A 276 -15.32 6.75 5.17
CA GLU A 276 -14.66 6.01 6.27
C GLU A 276 -13.99 4.69 5.82
N GLY A 277 -13.53 4.61 4.58
CA GLY A 277 -12.80 3.44 4.08
C GLY A 277 -11.88 3.73 2.91
N TRP A 278 -10.95 2.82 2.66
CA TRP A 278 -10.16 2.81 1.43
C TRP A 278 -10.90 2.05 0.34
N GLN A 279 -11.05 2.69 -0.81
CA GLN A 279 -11.45 2.04 -2.06
C GLN A 279 -10.21 1.93 -2.94
N ILE A 280 -9.80 0.70 -3.26
CA ILE A 280 -8.58 0.40 -3.99
C ILE A 280 -8.94 -0.43 -5.22
N GLY A 281 -8.57 0.04 -6.41
CA GLY A 281 -8.65 -0.72 -7.65
C GLY A 281 -7.28 -1.28 -8.00
N VAL A 282 -7.21 -2.56 -8.33
CA VAL A 282 -5.98 -3.22 -8.81
C VAL A 282 -6.22 -3.86 -10.16
N ASN A 283 -5.26 -3.76 -11.06
CA ASN A 283 -5.28 -4.42 -12.35
C ASN A 283 -3.89 -4.91 -12.75
N SER A 284 -3.74 -6.22 -12.88
CA SER A 284 -2.57 -6.92 -13.39
C SER A 284 -2.99 -8.26 -14.02
N ASP A 285 -2.02 -9.02 -14.54
CA ASP A 285 -2.30 -10.36 -15.06
C ASP A 285 -2.72 -11.35 -13.95
N LEU A 286 -2.23 -11.16 -12.71
CA LEU A 286 -2.54 -12.01 -11.57
C LEU A 286 -3.81 -11.59 -10.84
N VAL A 287 -4.06 -10.30 -10.67
CA VAL A 287 -5.18 -9.80 -9.88
C VAL A 287 -5.86 -8.62 -10.57
N ALA A 288 -7.19 -8.68 -10.68
CA ALA A 288 -7.98 -7.59 -11.24
C ALA A 288 -9.29 -7.45 -10.49
N GLY A 289 -9.59 -6.25 -9.97
CA GLY A 289 -10.82 -6.01 -9.21
C GLY A 289 -10.77 -4.79 -8.29
N GLN A 290 -11.69 -4.77 -7.33
CA GLN A 290 -11.82 -3.73 -6.31
C GLN A 290 -11.68 -4.32 -4.91
N ILE A 291 -11.07 -3.53 -4.03
CA ILE A 291 -10.82 -3.86 -2.64
C ILE A 291 -11.36 -2.68 -1.81
N LEU A 292 -12.27 -2.97 -0.88
CA LEU A 292 -12.77 -2.02 0.10
C LEU A 292 -12.21 -2.38 1.47
N ILE A 293 -11.48 -1.45 2.10
CA ILE A 293 -10.95 -1.62 3.46
C ILE A 293 -11.66 -0.62 4.37
N PRO A 294 -12.65 -1.05 5.18
CA PRO A 294 -13.33 -0.16 6.11
C PRO A 294 -12.36 0.30 7.23
N GLN A 295 -12.59 1.50 7.77
CA GLN A 295 -11.89 1.97 8.96
C GLN A 295 -12.25 1.15 10.20
N ASP A 296 -13.52 0.73 10.30
CA ASP A 296 -13.99 -0.18 11.34
C ASP A 296 -13.50 -1.61 11.06
N THR A 297 -12.53 -2.07 11.85
CA THR A 297 -11.98 -3.43 11.76
C THR A 297 -12.97 -4.52 12.13
N ALA A 298 -14.12 -4.19 12.75
CA ALA A 298 -15.21 -5.14 12.96
C ALA A 298 -15.95 -5.48 11.66
N SER A 299 -15.87 -4.62 10.64
CA SER A 299 -16.41 -4.89 9.30
C SER A 299 -15.36 -5.61 8.44
N PRO A 300 -15.75 -6.56 7.57
CA PRO A 300 -14.80 -7.26 6.72
C PRO A 300 -14.23 -6.34 5.64
N MET A 301 -12.97 -6.56 5.28
CA MET A 301 -12.47 -6.08 3.99
C MET A 301 -13.22 -6.80 2.86
N VAL A 302 -13.71 -6.06 1.86
CA VAL A 302 -14.45 -6.65 0.75
C VAL A 302 -13.57 -6.69 -0.48
N LEU A 303 -13.29 -7.89 -0.99
CA LEU A 303 -12.53 -8.13 -2.20
C LEU A 303 -13.49 -8.62 -3.28
N ASP A 304 -13.81 -7.77 -4.26
CA ASP A 304 -14.61 -8.12 -5.43
C ASP A 304 -13.71 -8.16 -6.66
N LEU A 305 -13.31 -9.37 -7.04
CA LEU A 305 -12.28 -9.63 -8.03
C LEU A 305 -12.88 -10.23 -9.30
N GLU A 306 -12.54 -9.65 -10.44
CA GLU A 306 -12.77 -10.31 -11.73
C GLU A 306 -11.78 -11.47 -11.92
N ARG A 307 -10.58 -11.35 -11.36
CA ARG A 307 -9.51 -12.33 -11.51
C ARG A 307 -8.62 -12.42 -10.28
N LEU A 308 -8.29 -13.65 -9.90
CA LEU A 308 -7.21 -13.97 -8.96
C LEU A 308 -6.48 -15.23 -9.46
N SER A 309 -5.24 -15.07 -9.90
CA SER A 309 -4.36 -16.16 -10.29
C SER A 309 -3.24 -16.28 -9.28
N LEU A 310 -3.26 -17.34 -8.48
CA LEU A 310 -2.20 -17.64 -7.53
C LEU A 310 -1.14 -18.53 -8.19
N PRO A 311 0.15 -18.34 -7.91
CA PRO A 311 1.18 -19.31 -8.29
C PRO A 311 0.94 -20.65 -7.59
N THR A 312 1.56 -21.73 -8.08
CA THR A 312 1.53 -22.98 -7.31
C THR A 312 2.30 -22.81 -5.99
N PRO A 313 1.96 -23.55 -4.91
CA PRO A 313 2.68 -23.44 -3.64
C PRO A 313 4.20 -23.63 -3.77
N THR A 314 4.65 -24.45 -4.71
CA THR A 314 6.07 -24.66 -5.02
C THR A 314 6.75 -23.47 -5.70
N GLU A 315 6.00 -22.65 -6.43
CA GLU A 315 6.49 -21.46 -7.13
C GLU A 315 6.40 -20.19 -6.29
N ALA A 316 5.46 -20.14 -5.34
CA ALA A 316 5.21 -18.99 -4.48
C ALA A 316 6.38 -18.64 -3.53
N GLY A 317 7.34 -19.55 -3.33
CA GLY A 317 8.55 -19.32 -2.53
C GLY A 317 8.31 -19.14 -1.01
N GLY A 318 7.06 -19.03 -0.57
CA GLY A 318 6.66 -18.92 0.83
C GLY A 318 6.63 -20.26 1.55
N ASP A 319 6.93 -20.24 2.84
CA ASP A 319 6.77 -21.40 3.70
C ASP A 319 5.31 -21.49 4.15
N ALA A 320 4.52 -22.32 3.46
CA ALA A 320 3.14 -22.62 3.88
C ALA A 320 3.10 -23.11 5.34
N ASP A 321 4.19 -23.70 5.84
CA ASP A 321 4.27 -24.18 7.20
C ASP A 321 4.32 -23.07 8.26
N ALA A 322 4.68 -21.85 7.85
CA ALA A 322 4.77 -20.69 8.74
C ALA A 322 3.46 -19.90 8.87
N LEU A 323 2.40 -20.26 8.12
CA LEU A 323 1.15 -19.51 8.12
C LEU A 323 0.42 -19.66 9.47
N ASP A 324 0.18 -18.54 10.15
CA ASP A 324 -0.57 -18.49 11.40
C ASP A 324 -2.06 -18.19 11.10
N PRO A 325 -3.01 -19.09 11.43
CA PRO A 325 -4.42 -18.84 11.19
C PRO A 325 -4.96 -17.60 11.91
N MET A 326 -4.39 -17.21 13.06
CA MET A 326 -4.82 -16.03 13.81
C MET A 326 -4.41 -14.72 13.14
N SER A 327 -3.45 -14.77 12.21
CA SER A 327 -2.98 -13.62 11.42
C SER A 327 -3.84 -13.33 10.19
N LEU A 328 -4.73 -14.26 9.82
CA LEU A 328 -5.60 -14.10 8.65
C LEU A 328 -6.65 -13.01 8.92
N PRO A 329 -6.89 -12.10 7.98
CA PRO A 329 -7.70 -10.93 8.28
C PRO A 329 -9.19 -11.22 8.12
N HIS A 330 -10.02 -10.36 8.72
CA HIS A 330 -11.46 -10.36 8.50
C HIS A 330 -11.74 -9.88 7.07
N LEU A 331 -12.13 -10.79 6.16
CA LEU A 331 -12.35 -10.46 4.76
C LEU A 331 -13.53 -11.24 4.17
N GLN A 332 -14.22 -10.61 3.22
CA GLN A 332 -15.17 -11.24 2.31
C GLN A 332 -14.57 -11.25 0.92
N LEU A 333 -14.42 -12.43 0.32
CA LEU A 333 -13.92 -12.61 -1.04
C LEU A 333 -15.07 -12.97 -1.97
N SER A 334 -15.09 -12.37 -3.15
CA SER A 334 -15.80 -12.82 -4.33
C SER A 334 -14.84 -12.74 -5.51
N VAL A 335 -14.63 -13.84 -6.22
CA VAL A 335 -13.80 -13.89 -7.42
C VAL A 335 -14.47 -14.65 -8.54
N LYS A 336 -14.50 -14.08 -9.75
CA LYS A 336 -15.10 -14.75 -10.92
C LYS A 336 -14.17 -15.72 -11.64
N ASN A 337 -12.89 -15.39 -11.73
CA ASN A 337 -11.89 -16.22 -12.39
C ASN A 337 -10.73 -16.51 -11.43
N PHE A 338 -10.87 -17.57 -10.65
CA PHE A 338 -9.84 -18.07 -9.76
C PHE A 338 -9.01 -19.16 -10.43
N SER A 339 -7.69 -19.00 -10.40
CA SER A 339 -6.73 -20.01 -10.89
C SER A 339 -5.58 -20.23 -9.91
N VAL A 340 -5.04 -21.46 -9.92
CA VAL A 340 -3.80 -21.80 -9.21
C VAL A 340 -2.84 -22.46 -10.21
N GLY A 341 -1.68 -21.84 -10.42
CA GLY A 341 -0.80 -22.18 -11.54
C GLY A 341 -1.55 -22.08 -12.86
N ASN A 342 -1.56 -23.17 -13.63
CA ASN A 342 -2.24 -23.25 -14.92
C ASN A 342 -3.68 -23.79 -14.83
N LYS A 343 -4.18 -24.09 -13.63
CA LYS A 343 -5.52 -24.67 -13.44
C LYS A 343 -6.52 -23.56 -13.12
N LEU A 344 -7.52 -23.41 -13.97
CA LEU A 344 -8.67 -22.54 -13.74
C LEU A 344 -9.69 -23.31 -12.89
N PHE A 345 -9.95 -22.81 -11.68
CA PHE A 345 -10.91 -23.42 -10.76
C PHE A 345 -12.32 -22.92 -11.06
N GLY A 346 -12.50 -21.61 -11.32
CA GLY A 346 -13.79 -21.01 -11.65
C GLY A 346 -14.11 -19.84 -10.72
N GLU A 347 -15.37 -19.75 -10.31
CA GLU A 347 -15.85 -18.74 -9.36
C GLU A 347 -15.65 -19.23 -7.92
N ALA A 348 -15.33 -18.32 -7.00
CA ALA A 348 -15.23 -18.63 -5.58
C ALA A 348 -15.64 -17.42 -4.72
N SER A 349 -16.38 -17.66 -3.66
CA SER A 349 -16.72 -16.66 -2.66
C SER A 349 -16.75 -17.27 -1.26
N PHE A 350 -16.40 -16.47 -0.26
CA PHE A 350 -16.46 -16.86 1.15
C PHE A 350 -16.33 -15.64 2.08
N LEU A 351 -16.72 -15.81 3.33
CA LEU A 351 -16.39 -14.92 4.43
C LEU A 351 -15.32 -15.58 5.31
N MET A 352 -14.27 -14.85 5.66
CA MET A 352 -13.17 -15.29 6.52
C MET A 352 -13.15 -14.41 7.77
N GLU A 353 -13.28 -15.05 8.94
CA GLU A 353 -13.35 -14.40 10.24
C GLU A 353 -12.22 -14.92 11.14
N PRO A 354 -11.30 -14.04 11.61
CA PRO A 354 -10.29 -14.45 12.58
C PRO A 354 -10.93 -14.84 13.90
N GLN A 355 -10.36 -15.85 14.55
CA GLN A 355 -10.75 -16.32 15.88
C GLN A 355 -9.56 -16.26 16.84
N SER A 356 -9.84 -16.30 18.15
CA SER A 356 -8.81 -16.22 19.18
C SER A 356 -7.76 -17.35 19.14
N ASN A 357 -8.10 -18.47 18.49
CA ASN A 357 -7.27 -19.67 18.36
C ASN A 357 -7.20 -20.15 16.90
N GLY A 358 -7.56 -19.33 15.92
CA GLY A 358 -7.68 -19.80 14.55
C GLY A 358 -8.35 -18.84 13.58
N VAL A 359 -8.96 -19.42 12.55
CA VAL A 359 -9.79 -18.73 11.56
C VAL A 359 -11.01 -19.59 11.23
N ARG A 360 -12.14 -18.95 10.96
CA ARG A 360 -13.32 -19.58 10.37
C ARG A 360 -13.55 -19.02 8.97
N ILE A 361 -13.76 -19.89 8.01
CA ILE A 361 -14.20 -19.56 6.65
C ILE A 361 -15.61 -20.10 6.50
N SER A 362 -16.59 -19.26 6.18
CA SER A 362 -18.01 -19.60 6.12
C SER A 362 -18.65 -19.09 4.83
N GLY A 363 -19.87 -19.56 4.53
CA GLY A 363 -20.56 -19.18 3.30
C GLY A 363 -19.75 -19.49 2.04
N ILE A 364 -18.99 -20.59 2.05
CA ILE A 364 -18.16 -20.99 0.91
C ILE A 364 -19.11 -21.35 -0.25
N ASP A 365 -18.98 -20.63 -1.35
CA ASP A 365 -19.61 -20.96 -2.64
C ASP A 365 -18.54 -20.91 -3.71
N ALA A 366 -18.12 -22.08 -4.20
CA ALA A 366 -17.07 -22.18 -5.20
C ALA A 366 -17.36 -23.27 -6.22
N ASN A 367 -17.01 -23.01 -7.47
CA ASN A 367 -16.86 -24.06 -8.47
C ASN A 367 -15.37 -24.35 -8.60
N LEU A 368 -14.97 -25.58 -8.29
CA LEU A 368 -13.58 -26.02 -8.31
C LEU A 368 -13.44 -27.17 -9.32
N LEU A 369 -13.13 -26.83 -10.57
CA LEU A 369 -12.98 -27.84 -11.65
C LEU A 369 -14.20 -28.76 -11.79
N GLY A 370 -15.41 -28.18 -11.74
CA GLY A 370 -16.67 -28.91 -11.86
C GLY A 370 -17.26 -29.42 -10.53
N LEU A 371 -16.50 -29.37 -9.44
CA LEU A 371 -17.00 -29.63 -8.09
C LEU A 371 -17.56 -28.35 -7.50
N GLN A 372 -18.87 -28.27 -7.28
CA GLN A 372 -19.47 -27.17 -6.54
C GLN A 372 -19.31 -27.40 -5.03
N VAL A 373 -18.73 -26.44 -4.32
CA VAL A 373 -18.59 -26.44 -2.87
C VAL A 373 -19.57 -25.43 -2.31
N GLY A 374 -20.50 -25.90 -1.48
CA GLY A 374 -21.56 -25.11 -0.85
C GLY A 374 -22.67 -24.62 -1.79
N GLY A 375 -23.26 -23.50 -1.41
CA GLY A 375 -24.41 -22.86 -2.08
C GLY A 375 -25.47 -22.36 -1.09
N GLU A 376 -26.48 -21.62 -1.58
CA GLU A 376 -27.51 -20.97 -0.75
C GLU A 376 -28.31 -21.92 0.15
N GLU A 377 -28.36 -23.21 -0.19
CA GLU A 377 -29.16 -24.22 0.52
C GLU A 377 -28.44 -24.84 1.72
N TYR A 378 -27.11 -24.71 1.82
CA TYR A 378 -26.31 -25.33 2.88
C TYR A 378 -25.08 -24.49 3.21
N ASP A 379 -24.98 -24.03 4.46
CA ASP A 379 -23.80 -23.29 4.92
C ASP A 379 -22.58 -24.23 4.94
N THR A 380 -21.61 -23.95 4.07
CA THR A 380 -20.37 -24.70 4.00
C THR A 380 -19.26 -23.89 4.64
N SER A 381 -18.57 -24.50 5.60
CA SER A 381 -17.57 -23.84 6.41
C SER A 381 -16.34 -24.70 6.69
N LEU A 382 -15.23 -24.00 6.93
CA LEU A 382 -13.96 -24.54 7.34
C LEU A 382 -13.49 -23.79 8.59
N GLU A 383 -13.11 -24.52 9.64
CA GLU A 383 -12.43 -23.95 10.79
C GLU A 383 -11.00 -24.49 10.85
N TRP A 384 -10.02 -23.60 10.95
CA TRP A 384 -8.63 -23.95 11.13
C TRP A 384 -8.11 -23.34 12.42
N THR A 385 -7.82 -24.20 13.40
CA THR A 385 -7.35 -23.79 14.72
C THR A 385 -5.91 -24.21 15.00
N LEU A 386 -5.25 -23.45 15.85
CA LEU A 386 -3.92 -23.72 16.39
C LEU A 386 -3.99 -23.70 17.92
N GLU A 387 -3.95 -24.89 18.54
CA GLU A 387 -4.05 -25.07 20.00
C GLU A 387 -2.82 -25.83 20.51
N ASP A 388 -2.11 -25.28 21.49
CA ASP A 388 -0.87 -25.86 22.05
C ASP A 388 0.17 -26.22 20.96
N GLY A 389 0.29 -25.40 19.91
CA GLY A 389 1.19 -25.65 18.78
C GLY A 389 0.74 -26.79 17.84
N ARG A 390 -0.51 -27.27 17.98
CA ARG A 390 -1.09 -28.30 17.10
C ARG A 390 -2.19 -27.71 16.25
N HIS A 391 -2.07 -27.88 14.94
CA HIS A 391 -3.11 -27.50 14.01
C HIS A 391 -4.25 -28.53 14.01
N ARG A 392 -5.48 -28.06 13.88
CA ARG A 392 -6.67 -28.87 13.61
C ARG A 392 -7.51 -28.18 12.54
N THR A 393 -8.01 -28.95 11.59
CA THR A 393 -8.97 -28.47 10.61
C THR A 393 -10.30 -29.21 10.79
N LEU A 394 -11.41 -28.49 10.67
CA LEU A 394 -12.78 -28.99 10.61
C LEU A 394 -13.43 -28.47 9.33
N VAL A 395 -14.14 -29.32 8.61
CA VAL A 395 -14.95 -28.97 7.44
C VAL A 395 -16.34 -29.55 7.62
N ASP A 396 -17.35 -28.68 7.58
CA ASP A 396 -18.76 -29.04 7.52
C ASP A 396 -19.35 -28.42 6.26
N GLY A 397 -19.96 -29.23 5.39
CA GLY A 397 -20.43 -28.69 4.13
C GLY A 397 -21.09 -29.67 3.18
N LEU A 398 -21.49 -29.09 2.05
CA LEU A 398 -22.07 -29.76 0.91
C LEU A 398 -21.12 -29.66 -0.28
N LEU A 399 -20.80 -30.79 -0.91
CA LEU A 399 -20.14 -30.83 -2.20
C LEU A 399 -21.14 -31.37 -3.23
N ARG A 400 -21.20 -30.76 -4.41
CA ARG A 400 -22.05 -31.19 -5.51
C ARG A 400 -21.25 -31.36 -6.78
N ALA A 401 -21.66 -32.31 -7.60
CA ALA A 401 -21.13 -32.50 -8.94
C ALA A 401 -22.29 -32.88 -9.87
N GLY A 402 -22.20 -32.47 -11.13
CA GLY A 402 -23.02 -33.03 -12.19
C GLY A 402 -22.45 -34.38 -12.60
N ASP A 403 -21.72 -34.39 -13.73
CA ASP A 403 -20.93 -35.55 -14.14
C ASP A 403 -19.72 -35.76 -13.22
N LEU A 404 -19.88 -36.70 -12.28
CA LEU A 404 -18.82 -37.04 -11.34
C LEU A 404 -17.62 -37.70 -12.04
N GLY A 405 -17.81 -38.36 -13.18
CA GLY A 405 -16.73 -38.89 -13.99
C GLY A 405 -15.85 -37.76 -14.54
N ASP A 406 -16.46 -36.73 -15.13
CA ASP A 406 -15.77 -35.52 -15.59
C ASP A 406 -15.02 -34.81 -14.46
N VAL A 407 -15.65 -34.71 -13.28
CA VAL A 407 -15.00 -34.13 -12.09
C VAL A 407 -13.80 -34.98 -11.67
N MET A 408 -13.92 -36.31 -11.62
CA MET A 408 -12.78 -37.18 -11.30
C MET A 408 -11.63 -36.98 -12.29
N GLU A 409 -11.92 -36.95 -13.59
CA GLU A 409 -10.91 -36.73 -14.64
C GLU A 409 -10.23 -35.35 -14.49
N ALA A 410 -11.01 -34.28 -14.29
CA ALA A 410 -10.50 -32.91 -14.12
C ALA A 410 -9.56 -32.78 -12.90
N TRP A 411 -9.83 -33.55 -11.84
CA TRP A 411 -9.01 -33.63 -10.64
C TRP A 411 -7.84 -34.65 -10.76
N GLY A 412 -7.70 -35.32 -11.91
CA GLY A 412 -6.65 -36.31 -12.16
C GLY A 412 -6.85 -37.64 -11.42
N LEU A 413 -8.09 -37.92 -11.00
CA LEU A 413 -8.50 -39.16 -10.37
C LEU A 413 -8.98 -40.16 -11.42
N PRO A 414 -8.79 -41.48 -11.21
CA PRO A 414 -9.33 -42.47 -12.12
C PRO A 414 -10.86 -42.49 -12.04
N GLU A 415 -11.51 -42.45 -13.19
CA GLU A 415 -12.96 -42.60 -13.33
C GLU A 415 -13.38 -44.01 -12.89
N ILE A 416 -13.94 -44.13 -11.69
CA ILE A 416 -14.48 -45.39 -11.15
C ILE A 416 -16.00 -45.43 -11.18
N LEU A 417 -16.63 -44.27 -11.26
CA LEU A 417 -18.08 -44.10 -11.39
C LEU A 417 -18.38 -42.73 -12.01
N ASP A 418 -19.50 -42.65 -12.73
CA ASP A 418 -20.13 -41.40 -13.19
C ASP A 418 -21.50 -41.21 -12.49
N SER A 419 -22.09 -40.03 -12.67
CA SER A 419 -23.46 -39.68 -12.20
C SER A 419 -23.99 -38.49 -13.00
N ASP A 420 -25.30 -38.33 -13.16
CA ASP A 420 -25.87 -37.06 -13.64
C ASP A 420 -25.86 -35.98 -12.54
N GLU A 421 -25.99 -36.40 -11.28
CA GLU A 421 -26.04 -35.54 -10.09
C GLU A 421 -25.45 -36.28 -8.89
N ALA A 422 -24.57 -35.62 -8.14
CA ALA A 422 -23.92 -36.15 -6.95
C ALA A 422 -23.90 -35.11 -5.85
N HIS A 423 -24.37 -35.48 -4.65
CA HIS A 423 -24.32 -34.68 -3.43
C HIS A 423 -23.53 -35.42 -2.35
N PHE A 424 -22.58 -34.72 -1.72
CA PHE A 424 -21.79 -35.21 -0.60
C PHE A 424 -21.95 -34.26 0.58
N PHE A 425 -22.55 -34.75 1.66
CA PHE A 425 -22.66 -34.02 2.92
C PHE A 425 -21.54 -34.48 3.84
N THR A 426 -20.68 -33.57 4.27
CA THR A 426 -19.44 -33.89 4.99
C THR A 426 -19.39 -33.19 6.33
N GLU A 427 -19.00 -33.93 7.37
CA GLU A 427 -18.57 -33.39 8.66
C GLU A 427 -17.24 -34.09 8.99
N MET A 428 -16.13 -33.42 8.70
CA MET A 428 -14.80 -34.02 8.68
C MET A 428 -13.79 -33.20 9.47
N THR A 429 -12.90 -33.87 10.18
CA THR A 429 -11.80 -33.24 10.89
C THR A 429 -10.50 -34.01 10.72
N TRP A 430 -9.38 -33.30 10.67
CA TRP A 430 -8.05 -33.93 10.70
C TRP A 430 -7.07 -33.09 11.51
N PRO A 431 -6.05 -33.74 12.12
CA PRO A 431 -4.91 -33.04 12.67
C PRO A 431 -4.07 -32.48 11.52
N GLY A 432 -3.74 -31.19 11.58
CA GLY A 432 -3.00 -30.49 10.52
C GLY A 432 -3.74 -29.30 9.93
N ARG A 433 -3.12 -28.73 8.90
CA ARG A 433 -3.59 -27.55 8.17
C ARG A 433 -4.60 -27.93 7.09
N PRO A 434 -5.34 -26.95 6.52
CA PRO A 434 -6.36 -27.22 5.50
C PRO A 434 -5.88 -28.03 4.28
N TRP A 435 -4.63 -27.89 3.88
CA TRP A 435 -4.03 -28.62 2.76
C TRP A 435 -3.39 -29.96 3.14
N GLU A 436 -3.29 -30.29 4.43
CA GLU A 436 -2.67 -31.53 4.93
C GLU A 436 -3.70 -32.66 5.10
N ILE A 437 -4.67 -32.72 4.19
CA ILE A 437 -5.71 -33.75 4.22
C ILE A 437 -5.09 -35.13 3.99
N SER A 438 -5.47 -36.10 4.84
CA SER A 438 -5.06 -37.48 4.67
C SER A 438 -6.17 -38.44 5.06
N THR A 439 -6.43 -39.41 4.18
CA THR A 439 -7.42 -40.47 4.42
C THR A 439 -7.07 -41.37 5.62
N THR A 440 -5.85 -41.29 6.17
CA THR A 440 -5.43 -42.08 7.32
C THR A 440 -5.60 -41.36 8.65
N THR A 441 -5.67 -40.03 8.66
CA THR A 441 -5.75 -39.22 9.89
C THR A 441 -7.07 -38.47 10.04
N MET A 442 -7.83 -38.36 8.94
CA MET A 442 -9.15 -37.76 8.94
C MET A 442 -10.16 -38.61 9.70
N LYS A 443 -11.06 -37.94 10.41
CA LYS A 443 -12.17 -38.49 11.18
C LYS A 443 -13.46 -37.79 10.81
N GLY A 444 -14.59 -38.47 10.97
CA GLY A 444 -15.90 -37.88 10.75
C GLY A 444 -16.77 -38.69 9.80
N THR A 445 -17.78 -38.05 9.22
CA THR A 445 -18.76 -38.72 8.39
C THR A 445 -18.95 -38.01 7.06
N MET A 446 -19.22 -38.80 6.02
CA MET A 446 -19.63 -38.29 4.72
C MET A 446 -20.83 -39.10 4.22
N SER A 447 -21.96 -38.45 4.01
CA SER A 447 -23.12 -39.04 3.35
C SER A 447 -23.08 -38.71 1.86
N LEU A 448 -23.37 -39.69 1.01
CA LEU A 448 -23.39 -39.54 -0.44
C LEU A 448 -24.78 -39.85 -1.00
N GLN A 449 -25.21 -39.05 -1.97
CA GLN A 449 -26.43 -39.22 -2.74
C GLN A 449 -26.07 -39.04 -4.21
N LEU A 450 -26.20 -40.09 -5.01
CA LEU A 450 -25.91 -40.05 -6.45
C LEU A 450 -27.17 -40.41 -7.23
N GLN A 451 -27.40 -39.73 -8.35
CA GLN A 451 -28.50 -40.02 -9.26
C GLN A 451 -27.97 -40.36 -10.66
N LYS A 452 -28.56 -41.39 -11.26
CA LYS A 452 -28.35 -41.83 -12.65
C LYS A 452 -26.88 -41.87 -13.05
N GLY A 453 -26.22 -42.99 -12.77
CA GLY A 453 -24.83 -43.16 -13.14
C GLY A 453 -24.46 -44.61 -13.37
N ARG A 454 -23.17 -44.87 -13.45
CA ARG A 454 -22.56 -46.17 -13.73
C ARG A 454 -21.32 -46.38 -12.89
N PHE A 455 -21.09 -47.62 -12.48
CA PHE A 455 -19.82 -48.07 -11.95
C PHE A 455 -18.96 -48.67 -13.05
N TYR A 456 -17.71 -48.24 -13.12
CA TYR A 456 -16.70 -48.80 -13.99
C TYR A 456 -15.84 -49.83 -13.25
N GLN A 457 -15.23 -50.76 -13.99
CA GLN A 457 -14.22 -51.63 -13.39
C GLN A 457 -13.03 -50.79 -12.95
N ALA A 458 -12.63 -50.95 -11.68
CA ALA A 458 -11.51 -50.22 -11.10
C ALA A 458 -10.26 -50.33 -11.99
N PRO A 459 -9.75 -49.23 -12.57
CA PRO A 459 -8.56 -49.28 -13.41
C PRO A 459 -7.33 -49.67 -12.58
N LYS A 460 -6.27 -50.12 -13.27
CA LYS A 460 -4.96 -50.37 -12.65
C LYS A 460 -4.42 -49.06 -12.06
N GLY A 461 -4.54 -48.88 -10.75
CA GLY A 461 -4.13 -47.65 -10.05
C GLY A 461 -5.11 -47.15 -8.99
N ALA A 462 -6.33 -47.70 -8.92
CA ALA A 462 -7.28 -47.37 -7.85
C ALA A 462 -6.70 -47.73 -6.47
N THR A 463 -6.91 -46.84 -5.48
CA THR A 463 -6.43 -47.07 -4.11
C THR A 463 -7.15 -48.27 -3.47
N LYS A 464 -6.51 -48.90 -2.48
CA LYS A 464 -7.08 -50.06 -1.76
C LYS A 464 -8.45 -49.72 -1.13
N GLN A 465 -8.64 -48.46 -0.72
CA GLN A 465 -9.89 -47.94 -0.16
C GLN A 465 -10.98 -47.81 -1.23
N MET A 466 -10.66 -47.30 -2.42
CA MET A 466 -11.60 -47.25 -3.56
C MET A 466 -12.03 -48.65 -4.03
N ILE A 467 -11.07 -49.58 -4.11
CA ILE A 467 -11.37 -51.00 -4.40
C ILE A 467 -12.26 -51.60 -3.30
N ARG A 468 -12.06 -51.19 -2.03
CA ARG A 468 -12.88 -51.65 -0.91
C ARG A 468 -14.32 -51.18 -1.03
N LEU A 469 -14.57 -49.92 -1.44
CA LEU A 469 -15.91 -49.40 -1.71
C LEU A 469 -16.63 -50.22 -2.78
N ILE A 470 -15.95 -50.50 -3.90
CA ILE A 470 -16.49 -51.35 -4.97
C ILE A 470 -16.75 -52.78 -4.46
N SER A 471 -15.88 -53.31 -3.58
CA SER A 471 -16.02 -54.66 -3.02
C SER A 471 -17.09 -54.82 -1.93
N LEU A 472 -17.50 -53.73 -1.26
CA LEU A 472 -18.59 -53.75 -0.27
C LEU A 472 -19.91 -54.13 -0.94
N PHE A 473 -20.06 -53.75 -2.20
CA PHE A 473 -21.05 -54.32 -3.07
C PHE A 473 -20.57 -55.71 -3.54
N ASN A 474 -20.71 -56.70 -2.65
CA ASN A 474 -20.37 -58.10 -2.93
C ASN A 474 -21.38 -58.70 -3.94
N PHE A 475 -21.28 -58.25 -5.19
CA PHE A 475 -22.16 -58.57 -6.31
C PHE A 475 -22.02 -60.03 -6.77
N ASP A 476 -20.91 -60.70 -6.44
CA ASP A 476 -20.69 -62.13 -6.68
C ASP A 476 -21.80 -63.01 -6.09
N ASN A 477 -22.41 -62.59 -4.98
CA ASN A 477 -23.45 -63.35 -4.31
C ASN A 477 -24.86 -63.15 -4.88
N TRP A 478 -25.14 -61.98 -5.47
CA TRP A 478 -26.42 -61.71 -6.16
C TRP A 478 -26.41 -62.29 -7.58
N MET A 479 -25.30 -62.15 -8.32
CA MET A 479 -25.16 -62.64 -9.70
C MET A 479 -25.22 -64.17 -9.80
N ARG A 480 -24.65 -64.89 -8.82
CA ARG A 480 -24.68 -66.37 -8.80
C ARG A 480 -26.10 -66.94 -8.71
N ARG A 481 -27.08 -66.14 -8.27
CA ARG A 481 -28.51 -66.53 -8.18
C ARG A 481 -29.34 -66.09 -9.39
N LEU A 482 -28.81 -65.25 -10.29
CA LEU A 482 -29.49 -64.71 -11.47
C LEU A 482 -28.85 -65.18 -12.79
N ARG A 483 -28.32 -66.41 -12.82
CA ARG A 483 -27.77 -67.00 -14.05
C ARG A 483 -28.85 -67.15 -15.13
N LEU A 484 -28.88 -66.20 -16.07
CA LEU A 484 -29.18 -66.37 -17.49
C LEU A 484 -28.42 -65.26 -18.26
N ASP A 485 -27.12 -65.51 -18.49
CA ASP A 485 -26.17 -64.81 -19.39
C ASP A 485 -26.27 -63.27 -19.52
N PHE A 486 -25.48 -62.56 -18.72
CA PHE A 486 -25.30 -61.09 -18.78
C PHE A 486 -23.81 -60.71 -18.84
N SER A 487 -23.02 -61.51 -19.53
CA SER A 487 -21.58 -61.30 -19.70
C SER A 487 -21.24 -59.93 -20.30
N ASP A 488 -22.09 -59.45 -21.22
CA ASP A 488 -21.89 -58.18 -21.96
C ASP A 488 -22.20 -56.93 -21.12
N LEU A 489 -22.98 -57.04 -20.03
CA LEU A 489 -23.23 -55.90 -19.12
C LEU A 489 -22.02 -55.57 -18.22
N PHE A 490 -21.02 -56.45 -18.16
CA PHE A 490 -19.80 -56.21 -17.37
C PHE A 490 -18.70 -55.49 -18.15
N GLU A 491 -18.77 -55.45 -19.49
CA GLU A 491 -17.77 -54.77 -20.33
C GLU A 491 -18.06 -53.26 -20.48
N GLU A 492 -19.29 -52.80 -20.22
CA GLU A 492 -19.73 -51.39 -20.38
C GLU A 492 -19.99 -50.63 -19.05
N GLY A 493 -19.84 -51.29 -17.90
CA GLY A 493 -20.13 -50.73 -16.57
C GLY A 493 -21.55 -51.02 -16.06
N MET A 494 -21.79 -50.89 -14.75
CA MET A 494 -23.09 -51.19 -14.12
C MET A 494 -23.86 -49.91 -13.80
N SER A 495 -25.02 -49.71 -14.44
CA SER A 495 -25.88 -48.55 -14.19
C SER A 495 -26.64 -48.61 -12.85
N TYR A 496 -26.92 -47.44 -12.28
CA TYR A 496 -27.80 -47.22 -11.14
C TYR A 496 -28.69 -46.00 -11.38
N ASP A 497 -29.94 -46.04 -10.89
CA ASP A 497 -30.86 -44.90 -10.94
C ASP A 497 -30.65 -43.95 -9.75
N GLU A 498 -30.44 -44.50 -8.56
CA GLU A 498 -30.24 -43.74 -7.32
C GLU A 498 -29.33 -44.55 -6.37
N MET A 499 -28.39 -43.87 -5.74
CA MET A 499 -27.51 -44.44 -4.73
C MET A 499 -27.44 -43.55 -3.50
N HIS A 500 -27.61 -44.17 -2.34
CA HIS A 500 -27.38 -43.55 -1.05
C HIS A 500 -26.31 -44.32 -0.29
N GLY A 501 -25.40 -43.61 0.36
CA GLY A 501 -24.36 -44.24 1.16
C GLY A 501 -23.84 -43.32 2.26
N GLY A 502 -23.05 -43.90 3.14
CA GLY A 502 -22.35 -43.18 4.20
C GLY A 502 -20.97 -43.78 4.41
N LEU A 503 -19.97 -42.91 4.53
CA LEU A 503 -18.62 -43.25 4.96
C LEU A 503 -18.42 -42.71 6.36
N ILE A 504 -17.86 -43.55 7.22
CA ILE A 504 -17.42 -43.16 8.56
C ILE A 504 -15.92 -43.37 8.61
N PHE A 505 -15.22 -42.31 8.99
CA PHE A 505 -13.78 -42.30 9.19
C PHE A 505 -13.53 -42.38 10.69
N ASP A 506 -13.31 -43.60 11.15
CA ASP A 506 -12.94 -43.93 12.53
C ASP A 506 -11.52 -44.51 12.55
N GLU A 507 -10.77 -44.19 13.61
CA GLU A 507 -9.38 -44.62 13.81
C GLU A 507 -9.20 -46.15 13.92
#